data_AF-A0A936A3N8-F1
#
_entry.id   AF-A0A936A3N8-F1
#
_cell.length_a   1.000
_cell.length_b   1.000
_cell.length_c   1.000
_cell.angle_alpha   90.00
_cell.angle_beta   90.00
_cell.angle_gamma   90.00
#
_symmetry.space_group_name_H-M   'P 1'
#
loop_
_entity.id
_entity.type
_entity.pdbx_description
1 polymer ?
#
loop_
_entity_poly.entity_id
_entity_poly.type
_entity_poly.pdbx_seq_one_letter_code
_entity_poly.pdbx_strand_id
1 'polypeptide(L)'
;MNEQIKVPKIYIDLIDQVFEIEKKVESLTESNSISRNVSRLKEIFEQLETDGGLVYHNPIGEAYNETRTDIEASIAGNSADNLIITEVIKPIVRYRKGGITLIARKGIVVAESKS
;
A
#
# COMPACT_ATOMS: atom_id res chain seq x y z
N MET A 1 16.54 6.06 -20.60
CA MET A 1 15.97 4.73 -20.85
C MET A 1 15.17 4.37 -19.61
N ASN A 2 13.84 4.56 -19.62
CA ASN A 2 13.00 4.15 -18.49
C ASN A 2 12.76 2.66 -18.61
N GLU A 3 13.64 1.85 -18.02
CA GLU A 3 13.31 0.46 -17.76
C GLU A 3 12.17 0.45 -16.74
N GLN A 4 10.94 0.24 -17.21
CA GLN A 4 9.84 -0.11 -16.33
C GLN A 4 10.18 -1.46 -15.72
N ILE A 5 10.57 -1.47 -14.44
CA ILE A 5 10.74 -2.71 -13.68
C ILE A 5 9.39 -3.41 -13.67
N LYS A 6 9.30 -4.52 -14.41
CA LYS A 6 8.06 -5.29 -14.53
C LYS A 6 8.01 -6.30 -13.39
N VAL A 7 7.42 -5.88 -12.27
CA VAL A 7 7.17 -6.79 -11.14
C VAL A 7 6.15 -7.86 -11.59
N PRO A 8 6.46 -9.16 -11.43
CA PRO A 8 5.50 -10.22 -11.72
C PRO A 8 4.19 -10.03 -10.94
N LYS A 9 3.05 -10.14 -11.64
CA LYS A 9 1.72 -9.97 -11.04
C LYS A 9 1.51 -10.84 -9.80
N ILE A 10 2.05 -12.06 -9.80
CA ILE A 10 1.94 -12.97 -8.67
C ILE A 10 2.51 -12.39 -7.37
N TYR A 11 3.60 -11.62 -7.41
CA TYR A 11 4.15 -10.97 -6.21
C TYR A 11 3.25 -9.84 -5.71
N ILE A 12 2.62 -9.12 -6.64
CA ILE A 12 1.61 -8.10 -6.31
C ILE A 12 0.36 -8.74 -5.67
N ASP A 13 -0.09 -9.88 -6.19
CA ASP A 13 -1.23 -10.59 -5.63
C ASP A 13 -0.92 -11.17 -4.24
N LEU A 14 0.30 -11.66 -4.02
CA LEU A 14 0.73 -12.18 -2.72
C LEU A 14 0.89 -11.07 -1.68
N ILE A 15 1.50 -9.93 -2.04
CA ILE A 15 1.66 -8.81 -1.10
C ILE A 15 0.31 -8.20 -0.72
N ASP A 16 -0.68 -8.26 -1.62
CA ASP A 16 -2.06 -7.89 -1.30
C ASP A 16 -2.66 -8.78 -0.22
N GLN A 17 -2.39 -10.10 -0.26
CA GLN A 17 -2.88 -10.98 0.80
C GLN A 17 -2.22 -10.66 2.15
N VAL A 18 -0.94 -10.26 2.15
CA VAL A 18 -0.26 -9.80 3.39
C VAL A 18 -0.97 -8.57 3.96
N PHE A 19 -1.27 -7.58 3.11
CA PHE A 19 -2.01 -6.39 3.51
C PHE A 19 -3.41 -6.71 4.05
N GLU A 20 -4.16 -7.57 3.37
CA GLU A 20 -5.50 -7.98 3.83
C GLU A 20 -5.47 -8.71 5.17
N ILE A 21 -4.44 -9.53 5.40
CA ILE A 21 -4.25 -10.20 6.70
C ILE A 21 -3.91 -9.15 7.76
N GLU A 22 -3.00 -8.21 7.47
CA GLU A 22 -2.65 -7.12 8.41
C GLU A 22 -3.89 -6.34 8.84
N LYS A 23 -4.71 -5.88 7.88
CA LYS A 23 -5.95 -5.14 8.14
C LYS A 23 -6.93 -5.92 9.02
N LYS A 24 -7.08 -7.23 8.78
CA LYS A 24 -7.94 -8.09 9.59
C LYS A 24 -7.39 -8.28 11.00
N VAL A 25 -6.09 -8.45 11.15
CA VAL A 25 -5.42 -8.62 12.44
C VAL A 25 -5.51 -7.36 13.29
N GLU A 26 -5.39 -6.17 12.68
CA GLU A 26 -5.58 -4.88 13.36
C GLU A 26 -6.97 -4.72 13.98
N SER A 27 -7.99 -5.39 13.44
CA SER A 27 -9.36 -5.37 13.96
C SER A 27 -9.63 -6.39 15.08
N LEU A 28 -8.68 -7.30 15.35
CA LEU A 28 -8.83 -8.29 16.41
C LEU A 28 -8.56 -7.65 17.77
N THR A 29 -9.42 -7.95 18.74
CA THR A 29 -9.27 -7.50 20.14
C THR A 29 -8.45 -8.49 20.98
N GLU A 30 -8.29 -9.72 20.50
CA GLU A 30 -7.58 -10.79 21.20
C GLU A 30 -6.08 -10.76 20.91
N SER A 31 -5.29 -11.08 21.95
CA SER A 31 -3.85 -11.26 21.80
C SER A 31 -3.55 -12.41 20.83
N ASN A 32 -2.75 -12.14 19.80
CA ASN A 32 -2.41 -13.11 18.78
C ASN A 32 -0.96 -12.90 18.31
N SER A 33 -0.39 -13.94 17.69
CA SER A 33 0.98 -13.91 17.14
C SER A 33 1.03 -13.62 15.64
N ILE A 34 -0.12 -13.33 15.00
CA ILE A 34 -0.23 -13.20 13.54
C ILE A 34 0.51 -11.95 13.05
N SER A 35 0.46 -10.85 13.79
CA SER A 35 1.18 -9.61 13.43
C SER A 35 2.68 -9.85 13.25
N ARG A 36 3.29 -10.73 14.07
CA ARG A 36 4.71 -11.09 13.91
C ARG A 36 4.97 -11.84 12.61
N ASN A 37 4.06 -12.72 12.18
CA ASN A 37 4.17 -13.44 10.91
C ASN A 37 3.98 -12.47 9.73
N VAL A 38 3.05 -11.54 9.82
CA VAL A 38 2.85 -10.47 8.83
C VAL A 38 4.12 -9.63 8.68
N SER A 39 4.73 -9.17 9.78
CA SER A 39 6.00 -8.44 9.74
C SER A 39 7.10 -9.24 9.06
N ARG A 40 7.23 -10.54 9.37
CA ARG A 40 8.21 -11.41 8.71
C ARG A 40 7.94 -11.58 7.21
N LEU A 41 6.68 -11.66 6.79
CA LEU A 41 6.34 -11.71 5.37
C LEU A 41 6.73 -10.40 4.67
N LYS A 42 6.51 -9.24 5.30
CA LYS A 42 6.96 -7.92 4.78
C LYS A 42 8.48 -7.89 4.61
N GLU A 43 9.23 -8.38 5.59
CA GLU A 43 10.71 -8.50 5.49
C GLU A 43 11.14 -9.40 4.32
N ILE A 44 10.45 -10.52 4.10
CA ILE A 44 10.73 -11.42 2.96
C ILE A 44 10.45 -10.70 1.63
N PHE A 45 9.36 -9.93 1.54
CA PHE A 45 9.05 -9.14 0.34
C PHE A 45 10.11 -8.06 0.08
N GLU A 46 10.59 -7.41 1.13
CA GLU A 46 11.67 -6.40 1.06
C GLU A 46 13.00 -6.98 0.57
N GLN A 47 13.22 -8.27 0.77
CA GLN A 47 14.45 -9.00 0.43
C GLN A 47 14.26 -9.97 -0.76
N LEU A 48 13.25 -9.74 -1.61
CA LEU A 48 12.97 -10.61 -2.77
C LEU A 48 14.15 -10.75 -3.73
N GLU A 49 14.98 -9.70 -3.85
CA GLU A 49 16.22 -9.67 -4.62
C GLU A 49 17.39 -9.25 -3.73
N THR A 50 18.61 -9.56 -4.17
CA THR A 50 19.85 -9.30 -3.41
C THR A 50 20.02 -7.85 -2.97
N ASP A 51 19.51 -6.89 -3.75
CA ASP A 51 19.63 -5.45 -3.51
C ASP A 51 18.29 -4.71 -3.60
N GLY A 52 17.17 -5.44 -3.52
CA GLY A 52 15.85 -4.85 -3.65
C GLY A 52 14.66 -5.77 -3.36
N GLY A 53 13.47 -5.18 -3.34
CA GLY A 53 12.26 -5.90 -3.06
C GLY A 53 11.01 -5.01 -3.05
N LEU A 54 9.91 -5.60 -2.62
CA LEU A 54 8.61 -4.96 -2.57
C LEU A 54 8.27 -4.50 -1.16
N VAL A 55 7.73 -3.29 -1.08
CA VAL A 55 7.09 -2.74 0.11
C VAL A 55 5.69 -2.31 -0.23
N TYR A 56 4.78 -2.37 0.73
CA TYR A 56 3.50 -1.71 0.60
C TYR A 56 3.33 -0.62 1.67
N HIS A 57 2.47 0.33 1.36
CA HIS A 57 2.13 1.45 2.23
C HIS A 57 0.61 1.61 2.29
N ASN A 58 0.09 1.75 3.50
CA ASN A 58 -1.32 2.01 3.78
C ASN A 58 -1.49 3.52 4.04
N PRO A 59 -2.00 4.31 3.08
CA PRO A 59 -2.11 5.76 3.22
C PRO A 59 -3.37 6.20 3.99
N ILE A 60 -3.98 5.32 4.78
CA ILE A 60 -5.17 5.64 5.57
C ILE A 60 -4.92 6.84 6.49
N GLY A 61 -5.84 7.80 6.52
CA GLY A 61 -5.72 9.03 7.30
C GLY A 61 -4.78 10.09 6.72
N GLU A 62 -4.07 9.81 5.62
CA GLU A 62 -3.29 10.83 4.92
C GLU A 62 -4.17 11.79 4.13
N ALA A 63 -3.67 13.01 3.94
CA ALA A 63 -4.30 13.99 3.05
C ALA A 63 -4.29 13.48 1.60
N TYR A 64 -5.38 13.73 0.89
CA TYR A 64 -5.52 13.50 -0.53
C TYR A 64 -5.47 14.82 -1.30
N ASN A 65 -4.77 14.79 -2.43
CA ASN A 65 -4.91 15.80 -3.48
C ASN A 65 -4.69 15.14 -4.85
N GLU A 66 -5.19 15.78 -5.90
CA GLU A 66 -5.12 15.26 -7.28
C GLU A 66 -3.70 15.15 -7.84
N THR A 67 -2.71 15.82 -7.23
CA THR A 67 -1.31 15.74 -7.66
C THR A 67 -0.60 14.47 -7.20
N ARG A 68 -1.23 13.68 -6.31
CA ARG A 68 -0.67 12.39 -5.88
C ARG A 68 -0.64 11.41 -7.05
N THR A 69 0.57 11.00 -7.42
CA THR A 69 0.79 10.06 -8.53
C THR A 69 0.76 8.59 -8.09
N ASP A 70 0.75 8.33 -6.79
CA ASP A 70 0.92 7.00 -6.20
C ASP A 70 -0.39 6.30 -5.82
N ILE A 71 -1.53 6.95 -6.08
CA ILE A 71 -2.87 6.43 -5.79
C ILE A 71 -3.85 6.75 -6.92
N GLU A 72 -4.92 5.96 -6.98
CA GLU A 72 -6.15 6.21 -7.71
C GLU A 72 -7.25 6.33 -6.66
N ALA A 73 -7.90 7.49 -6.60
CA ALA A 73 -8.88 7.80 -5.57
C ALA A 73 -10.28 7.95 -6.15
N SER A 74 -11.27 7.39 -5.45
CA SER A 74 -12.68 7.78 -5.61
C SER A 74 -13.02 8.81 -4.56
N ILE A 75 -13.59 9.95 -4.96
CA ILE A 75 -14.03 11.00 -4.03
C ILE A 75 -15.46 10.69 -3.62
N ALA A 76 -15.69 10.55 -2.31
CA ALA A 76 -17.01 10.39 -1.74
C ALA A 76 -17.46 11.67 -1.02
N GLY A 77 -18.79 11.91 -1.00
CA GLY A 77 -19.39 13.12 -0.44
C GLY A 77 -19.55 14.26 -1.45
N ASN A 78 -19.80 15.46 -0.94
CA ASN A 78 -20.19 16.64 -1.75
C ASN A 78 -19.12 17.72 -1.85
N SER A 79 -17.94 17.53 -1.26
CA SER A 79 -16.85 18.51 -1.22
C SER A 79 -15.57 17.90 -1.76
N ALA A 80 -14.83 18.67 -2.55
CA ALA A 80 -13.51 18.31 -3.08
C ALA A 80 -12.36 18.96 -2.29
N ASP A 81 -12.68 19.72 -1.24
CA ASP A 81 -11.69 20.42 -0.41
C ASP A 81 -11.36 19.60 0.85
N ASN A 82 -10.11 19.72 1.33
CA ASN A 82 -9.62 19.08 2.56
C ASN A 82 -9.90 17.57 2.63
N LEU A 83 -9.69 16.89 1.50
CA LEU A 83 -9.89 15.46 1.36
C LEU A 83 -8.86 14.67 2.17
N ILE A 84 -9.32 13.65 2.88
CA ILE A 84 -8.51 12.67 3.61
C ILE A 84 -8.89 11.28 3.14
N ILE A 85 -7.89 10.39 3.05
CA ILE A 85 -8.11 8.99 2.70
C ILE A 85 -8.80 8.29 3.88
N THR A 86 -10.06 7.86 3.67
CA THR A 86 -10.89 7.19 4.68
C THR A 86 -10.98 5.69 4.49
N GLU A 87 -10.71 5.20 3.28
CA GLU A 87 -10.63 3.77 3.00
C GLU A 87 -9.48 3.46 2.06
N VAL A 88 -8.79 2.36 2.34
CA VAL A 88 -7.75 1.79 1.47
C VAL A 88 -8.23 0.41 1.01
N ILE A 89 -8.55 0.33 -0.28
CA ILE A 89 -9.01 -0.88 -0.98
C ILE A 89 -7.80 -1.70 -1.42
N LYS A 90 -6.77 -1.02 -1.94
CA LYS A 90 -5.47 -1.62 -2.28
C LYS A 90 -4.34 -0.71 -1.80
N PRO A 91 -3.28 -1.26 -1.19
CA PRO A 91 -2.17 -0.45 -0.72
C PRO A 91 -1.32 0.02 -1.91
N ILE A 92 -0.53 1.06 -1.68
CA ILE A 92 0.49 1.51 -2.62
C ILE A 92 1.63 0.51 -2.56
N VAL A 93 1.98 -0.13 -3.68
CA VAL A 93 3.11 -1.07 -3.73
C VAL A 93 4.28 -0.38 -4.42
N ARG A 94 5.43 -0.36 -3.74
CA ARG A 94 6.67 0.20 -4.26
C ARG A 94 7.73 -0.88 -4.36
N TYR A 95 8.55 -0.77 -5.39
CA TYR A 95 9.75 -1.56 -5.54
C TYR A 95 10.96 -0.70 -5.18
N ARG A 96 11.79 -1.18 -4.24
CA ARG A 96 13.01 -0.51 -3.81
C ARG A 96 14.21 -1.29 -4.31
N LYS A 97 15.17 -0.65 -4.97
CA LYS A 97 16.43 -1.27 -5.39
C LYS A 97 17.55 -0.24 -5.47
N GLY A 98 18.68 -0.50 -4.82
CA GLY A 98 19.86 0.37 -4.91
C GLY A 98 19.59 1.85 -4.58
N GLY A 99 18.72 2.15 -3.62
CA GLY A 99 18.32 3.52 -3.23
C GLY A 99 17.24 4.16 -4.11
N ILE A 100 16.85 3.52 -5.21
CA ILE A 100 15.73 3.94 -6.06
C ILE A 100 14.44 3.35 -5.51
N THR A 101 13.37 4.15 -5.48
CA THR A 101 12.02 3.69 -5.18
C THR A 101 11.10 3.97 -6.35
N LEU A 102 10.46 2.93 -6.88
CA LEU A 102 9.51 3.02 -8.00
C LEU A 102 8.12 2.58 -7.53
N ILE A 103 7.07 3.19 -8.09
CA ILE A 103 5.69 2.73 -7.87
C ILE A 103 5.47 1.48 -8.73
N ALA A 104 5.39 0.32 -8.09
CA ALA A 104 5.07 -0.94 -8.76
C ALA A 104 3.57 -1.07 -9.02
N ARG A 105 2.75 -0.53 -8.11
CA ARG A 105 1.29 -0.38 -8.30
C ARG A 105 0.80 0.80 -7.47
N LYS A 106 -0.06 1.62 -8.06
CA LYS A 106 -0.80 2.66 -7.33
C LYS A 106 -1.71 2.04 -6.29
N GLY A 107 -1.91 2.73 -5.17
CA GLY A 107 -2.97 2.38 -4.23
C GLY A 107 -4.34 2.69 -4.82
N ILE A 108 -5.37 1.97 -4.36
CA ILE A 108 -6.76 2.26 -4.70
C ILE A 108 -7.45 2.66 -3.40
N VAL A 109 -7.98 3.87 -3.36
CA VAL A 109 -8.47 4.49 -2.11
C VAL A 109 -9.80 5.20 -2.30
N VAL A 110 -10.49 5.44 -1.19
CA VAL A 110 -11.61 6.37 -1.09
C VAL A 110 -11.14 7.57 -0.26
N ALA A 111 -11.42 8.77 -0.76
CA ALA A 111 -11.14 10.00 -0.06
C ALA A 111 -12.44 10.79 0.18
N GLU A 112 -12.54 11.38 1.37
CA GLU A 112 -13.71 12.16 1.80
C GLU A 112 -13.27 13.49 2.40
N SER A 113 -14.13 14.50 2.30
CA SER A 113 -13.90 15.79 2.95
C SER A 113 -13.87 15.59 4.46
N LYS A 114 -12.82 16.10 5.11
CA LYS A 114 -12.78 16.17 6.57
C LYS A 114 -13.98 16.99 7.05
N SER A 115 -14.86 16.37 7.85
CA SER A 115 -15.97 17.05 8.52
C SER A 115 -15.47 17.93 9.67
#